data_AF-A0A969H5R5-F1
#
_entry.id   AF-A0A969H5R5-F1
#
_cell.length_a   1.000
_cell.length_b   1.000
_cell.length_c   1.000
_cell.angle_alpha   90.00
_cell.angle_beta   90.00
_cell.angle_gamma   90.00
#
_symmetry.space_group_name_H-M   'P 1'
#
loop_
_entity.id
_entity.type
_entity.pdbx_description
1 polymer ?
#
loop_
_entity_poly.entity_id
_entity_poly.type
_entity_poly.pdbx_seq_one_letter_code
_entity_poly.pdbx_strand_id
1 'polypeptide(L)'
;MLEQFEVRAYAIAPIFQGKKLWGLIGAYQNSEVRHWHELDVNLLSQAGVQLGLALQQWEYLEQLQQQTGQLSKVAEQERLITEIVNRIRRSLDTQQAFKTTAREIRNFLNADRVAIFKFDPDGRDGRTVAEDVNSAYTAALSVKVTDHCFTENFGRKYKQGWVSVIPDIYQAGLAECYIEVLSQFQVRANLVVPLLKGEELWGLFSIHQCSGPREWQDSEIDFAKRIAAQLNVAIQQGEYLEQVQQKSEQLAKVAEQERLITKIVDRIRRSLDTQQAFKTTAREIRSFLNADRVAIFKFDPNGQ
;
A
#
# COMPACT_ATOMS: atom_id res chain seq x y z
N MET A 1 -58.70 20.06 -1.63
CA MET A 1 -57.65 20.33 -0.61
C MET A 1 -58.13 21.36 0.40
N LEU A 2 -58.57 22.58 0.00
CA LEU A 2 -59.06 23.61 0.94
C LEU A 2 -60.36 23.23 1.69
N GLU A 3 -61.27 22.47 1.07
CA GLU A 3 -62.50 21.99 1.72
C GLU A 3 -62.25 20.97 2.84
N GLN A 4 -61.16 20.19 2.76
CA GLN A 4 -60.77 19.24 3.81
C GLN A 4 -60.26 19.93 5.08
N PHE A 5 -59.82 21.19 4.96
CA PHE A 5 -59.32 21.99 6.07
C PHE A 5 -60.35 23.01 6.57
N GLU A 6 -61.61 22.98 6.09
CA GLU A 6 -62.67 23.93 6.44
C GLU A 6 -62.24 25.42 6.30
N VAL A 7 -61.41 25.72 5.30
CA VAL A 7 -60.86 27.07 5.10
C VAL A 7 -61.96 28.04 4.69
N ARG A 8 -62.18 29.07 5.52
CA ARG A 8 -63.19 30.12 5.28
C ARG A 8 -62.60 31.43 4.75
N ALA A 9 -61.33 31.69 5.03
CA ALA A 9 -60.55 32.78 4.43
C ALA A 9 -59.07 32.39 4.37
N TYR A 10 -58.35 32.81 3.32
CA TYR A 10 -56.92 32.55 3.19
C TYR A 10 -56.16 33.68 2.49
N ALA A 11 -54.87 33.80 2.82
CA ALA A 11 -53.90 34.63 2.13
C ALA A 11 -52.65 33.79 1.85
N ILE A 12 -52.08 33.95 0.66
CA ILE A 12 -50.91 33.17 0.21
C ILE A 12 -49.89 34.11 -0.39
N ALA A 13 -48.62 33.86 -0.11
CA ALA A 13 -47.49 34.49 -0.79
C ALA A 13 -46.53 33.42 -1.32
N PRO A 14 -45.81 33.70 -2.41
CA PRO A 14 -44.81 32.78 -2.94
C PRO A 14 -43.51 32.82 -2.15
N ILE A 15 -42.84 31.68 -2.05
CA ILE A 15 -41.45 31.54 -1.58
C ILE A 15 -40.59 31.25 -2.80
N PHE A 16 -39.71 32.17 -3.16
CA PHE A 16 -38.75 32.00 -4.26
C PHE A 16 -37.36 31.72 -3.73
N GLN A 17 -36.70 30.69 -4.27
CA GLN A 17 -35.28 30.42 -4.07
C GLN A 17 -34.54 30.86 -5.35
N GLY A 18 -33.91 32.03 -5.32
CA GLY A 18 -33.41 32.68 -6.53
C GLY A 18 -34.54 32.95 -7.54
N LYS A 19 -34.44 32.36 -8.75
CA LYS A 19 -35.47 32.47 -9.81
C LYS A 19 -36.51 31.35 -9.76
N LYS A 20 -36.35 30.35 -8.88
CA LYS A 20 -37.21 29.17 -8.80
C LYS A 20 -38.30 29.39 -7.75
N LEU A 21 -39.56 29.18 -8.12
CA LEU A 21 -40.64 29.08 -7.13
C LEU A 21 -40.42 27.79 -6.33
N TRP A 22 -40.04 27.94 -5.06
CA TRP A 22 -39.77 26.81 -4.17
C TRP A 22 -41.06 26.29 -3.54
N GLY A 23 -41.95 27.19 -3.16
CA GLY A 23 -43.23 26.85 -2.54
C GLY A 23 -44.10 28.06 -2.28
N LEU A 24 -45.14 27.87 -1.48
CA LEU A 24 -46.09 28.90 -1.08
C LEU A 24 -46.18 28.94 0.45
N ILE A 25 -46.22 30.14 1.03
CA ILE A 25 -46.61 30.34 2.43
C ILE A 25 -48.08 30.76 2.46
N GLY A 26 -48.90 30.01 3.18
CA GLY A 26 -50.34 30.28 3.29
C GLY A 26 -50.75 30.46 4.74
N ALA A 27 -51.57 31.47 5.00
CA ALA A 27 -52.31 31.62 6.26
C ALA A 27 -53.79 31.45 5.97
N TYR A 28 -54.50 30.71 6.82
CA TYR A 28 -55.92 30.46 6.67
C TYR A 28 -56.65 30.54 8.01
N GLN A 29 -57.93 30.93 7.95
CA GLN A 29 -58.85 31.01 9.07
C GLN A 29 -60.05 30.10 8.80
N ASN A 30 -60.38 29.26 9.78
CA ASN A 30 -61.45 28.26 9.67
C ASN A 30 -62.70 28.63 10.50
N SER A 31 -62.54 29.41 11.56
CA SER A 31 -63.63 29.74 12.49
C SER A 31 -64.62 30.74 11.90
N GLU A 32 -64.15 31.71 11.12
CA GLU A 32 -64.98 32.77 10.53
C GLU A 32 -64.37 33.33 9.23
N VAL A 33 -65.19 34.08 8.49
CA VAL A 33 -64.71 34.80 7.30
C VAL A 33 -63.90 36.00 7.77
N ARG A 34 -62.58 35.96 7.54
CA ARG A 34 -61.64 37.05 7.83
C ARG A 34 -61.33 37.83 6.56
N HIS A 35 -61.37 39.17 6.65
CA HIS A 35 -60.76 40.03 5.65
C HIS A 35 -59.27 40.24 5.98
N TRP A 36 -58.40 39.87 5.06
CA TRP A 36 -56.96 40.10 5.16
C TRP A 36 -56.65 41.53 4.74
N HIS A 37 -55.99 42.28 5.62
CA HIS A 37 -55.58 43.65 5.30
C HIS A 37 -54.29 43.65 4.51
N GLU A 38 -53.98 44.74 3.80
CA GLU A 38 -52.73 44.86 3.03
C GLU A 38 -51.48 44.61 3.88
N LEU A 39 -51.50 45.03 5.15
CA LEU A 39 -50.41 44.76 6.10
C LEU A 39 -50.21 43.25 6.35
N ASP A 40 -51.28 42.47 6.43
CA ASP A 40 -51.21 41.01 6.61
C ASP A 40 -50.59 40.34 5.37
N VAL A 41 -51.02 40.76 4.18
CA VAL A 41 -50.51 40.23 2.90
C VAL A 41 -49.05 40.63 2.67
N ASN A 42 -48.70 41.88 3.00
CA ASN A 42 -47.31 42.37 2.92
C ASN A 42 -46.40 41.63 3.89
N LEU A 43 -46.86 41.32 5.11
CA LEU A 43 -46.11 40.51 6.06
C LEU A 43 -45.84 39.11 5.50
N LEU A 44 -46.86 38.44 4.94
CA LEU A 44 -46.69 37.12 4.30
C LEU A 44 -45.73 37.18 3.11
N SER A 45 -45.81 38.24 2.29
CA SER A 45 -44.90 38.45 1.16
C SER A 45 -43.46 38.64 1.63
N GLN A 46 -43.23 39.49 2.63
CA GLN A 46 -41.90 39.70 3.22
C GLN A 46 -41.35 38.42 3.87
N ALA A 47 -42.20 37.68 4.59
CA ALA A 47 -41.82 36.37 5.15
C ALA A 47 -41.44 35.39 4.03
N GLY A 48 -42.19 35.35 2.92
CA GLY A 48 -41.88 34.53 1.76
C GLY A 48 -40.52 34.87 1.13
N VAL A 49 -40.18 36.16 1.02
CA VAL A 49 -38.87 36.63 0.54
C VAL A 49 -37.76 36.22 1.50
N GLN A 50 -37.91 36.45 2.81
CA GLN A 50 -36.88 36.12 3.80
C GLN A 50 -36.64 34.60 3.89
N LEU A 51 -37.70 33.79 3.84
CA LEU A 51 -37.59 32.33 3.78
C LEU A 51 -36.87 31.87 2.51
N GLY A 52 -37.17 32.50 1.36
CA GLY A 52 -36.51 32.23 0.10
C GLY A 52 -34.99 32.46 0.16
N LEU A 53 -34.57 33.58 0.76
CA LEU A 53 -33.16 33.90 0.99
C LEU A 53 -32.49 32.91 1.96
N ALA A 54 -33.16 32.57 3.06
CA ALA A 54 -32.64 31.61 4.04
C ALA A 54 -32.46 30.21 3.44
N LEU A 55 -33.42 29.73 2.64
CA LEU A 55 -33.33 28.44 1.94
C LEU A 55 -32.15 28.40 0.97
N GLN A 56 -31.93 29.49 0.21
CA GLN A 56 -30.77 29.60 -0.67
C GLN A 56 -29.46 29.57 0.12
N GLN A 57 -29.39 30.25 1.25
CA GLN A 57 -28.21 30.25 2.11
C GLN A 57 -27.93 28.87 2.71
N TRP A 58 -28.95 28.16 3.20
CA TRP A 58 -28.78 26.84 3.77
C TRP A 58 -28.32 25.81 2.75
N GLU A 59 -28.90 25.78 1.55
CA GLU A 59 -28.45 24.89 0.47
C GLU A 59 -26.98 25.16 0.11
N TYR A 60 -26.59 26.44 0.02
CA TYR A 60 -25.20 26.81 -0.25
C TYR A 60 -24.25 26.35 0.87
N LEU A 61 -24.64 26.51 2.13
CA LEU A 61 -23.85 26.06 3.27
C LEU A 61 -23.73 24.54 3.34
N GLU A 62 -24.81 23.81 3.07
CA GLU A 62 -24.79 22.35 3.00
C GLU A 62 -23.86 21.85 1.90
N GLN A 63 -23.94 22.45 0.71
CA GLN A 63 -23.04 22.13 -0.39
C GLN A 63 -21.58 22.42 -0.04
N LEU A 64 -21.31 23.56 0.60
CA LEU A 64 -19.97 23.92 1.05
C LEU A 64 -19.42 22.90 2.07
N GLN A 65 -20.24 22.49 3.05
CA GLN A 65 -19.88 21.47 4.05
C GLN A 65 -19.59 20.12 3.40
N GLN A 66 -20.40 19.70 2.44
CA GLN A 66 -20.16 18.45 1.70
C GLN A 66 -18.83 18.50 0.93
N GLN A 67 -18.57 19.60 0.22
CA GLN A 67 -17.32 19.79 -0.52
C GLN A 67 -16.10 19.82 0.40
N THR A 68 -16.16 20.57 1.51
CA THR A 68 -15.05 20.61 2.48
C THR A 68 -14.82 19.24 3.11
N GLY A 69 -15.88 18.51 3.45
CA GLY A 69 -15.77 17.15 3.97
C GLY A 69 -15.10 16.19 2.98
N GLN A 70 -15.45 16.25 1.70
CA GLN A 70 -14.82 15.44 0.65
C GLN A 70 -13.35 15.83 0.44
N LEU A 71 -13.05 17.12 0.33
CA LEU A 71 -11.66 17.61 0.18
C LEU A 71 -10.79 17.20 1.37
N SER A 72 -11.33 17.28 2.60
CA SER A 72 -10.63 16.85 3.81
C SER A 72 -10.27 15.37 3.76
N LYS A 73 -11.19 14.50 3.32
CA LYS A 73 -10.92 13.05 3.17
C LYS A 73 -9.84 12.76 2.13
N VAL A 74 -9.90 13.42 0.97
CA VAL A 74 -8.89 13.27 -0.08
C VAL A 74 -7.53 13.76 0.41
N ALA A 75 -7.48 14.91 1.09
CA ALA A 75 -6.25 15.44 1.66
C ALA A 75 -5.64 14.51 2.72
N GLU A 76 -6.47 13.90 3.58
CA GLU A 76 -6.03 12.91 4.56
C GLU A 76 -5.44 11.66 3.90
N GLN A 77 -6.11 11.14 2.86
CA GLN A 77 -5.61 10.04 2.04
C GLN A 77 -4.24 10.35 1.42
N GLU A 78 -4.10 11.50 0.75
CA GLU A 78 -2.85 11.91 0.13
C GLU A 78 -1.73 12.12 1.15
N ARG A 79 -2.06 12.65 2.33
CA ARG A 79 -1.10 12.82 3.42
C ARG A 79 -0.57 11.47 3.91
N LEU A 80 -1.46 10.51 4.14
CA LEU A 80 -1.11 9.16 4.59
C LEU A 80 -0.27 8.42 3.55
N ILE A 81 -0.66 8.48 2.28
CA ILE A 81 0.15 7.96 1.18
C ILE A 81 1.55 8.58 1.24
N THR A 82 1.65 9.90 1.33
CA THR A 82 2.94 10.61 1.38
C THR A 82 3.78 10.22 2.59
N GLU A 83 3.18 10.04 3.77
CA GLU A 83 3.86 9.59 4.98
C GLU A 83 4.40 8.17 4.85
N ILE A 84 3.56 7.23 4.38
CA ILE A 84 3.94 5.84 4.11
C ILE A 84 5.09 5.80 3.10
N VAL A 85 4.97 6.55 1.99
CA VAL A 85 5.99 6.64 0.94
C VAL A 85 7.32 7.16 1.47
N ASN A 86 7.30 8.26 2.23
CA ASN A 86 8.51 8.84 2.80
C ASN A 86 9.20 7.88 3.78
N ARG A 87 8.43 7.12 4.54
CA ARG A 87 8.97 6.13 5.47
C ARG A 87 9.61 4.95 4.74
N ILE A 88 8.96 4.43 3.70
CA ILE A 88 9.51 3.39 2.85
C ILE A 88 10.83 3.85 2.22
N ARG A 89 10.87 5.05 1.63
CA ARG A 89 12.08 5.59 0.96
C ARG A 89 13.26 5.84 1.91
N ARG A 90 12.99 6.21 3.17
CA ARG A 90 14.03 6.51 4.16
C ARG A 90 14.58 5.27 4.85
N SER A 91 13.89 4.14 4.77
CA SER A 91 14.33 2.93 5.42
C SER A 91 15.44 2.26 4.61
N LEU A 92 16.60 2.08 5.24
CA LEU A 92 17.66 1.21 4.72
C LEU A 92 17.35 -0.28 4.97
N ASP A 93 16.38 -0.57 5.85
CA ASP A 93 15.86 -1.91 6.11
C ASP A 93 14.49 -2.08 5.42
N THR A 94 14.51 -2.74 4.28
CA THR A 94 13.33 -2.98 3.45
C THR A 94 12.29 -3.84 4.19
N GLN A 95 12.73 -4.78 5.02
CA GLN A 95 11.84 -5.69 5.72
C GLN A 95 11.08 -4.99 6.85
N GLN A 96 11.78 -4.17 7.64
CA GLN A 96 11.15 -3.37 8.68
C GLN A 96 10.19 -2.32 8.09
N ALA A 97 10.56 -1.71 6.96
CA ALA A 97 9.70 -0.76 6.27
C ALA A 97 8.37 -1.38 5.83
N PHE A 98 8.43 -2.58 5.22
CA PHE A 98 7.25 -3.32 4.78
C PHE A 98 6.35 -3.71 5.95
N LYS A 99 6.93 -4.15 7.07
CA LYS A 99 6.15 -4.49 8.27
C LYS A 99 5.41 -3.29 8.85
N THR A 100 6.08 -2.15 8.99
CA THR A 100 5.43 -0.92 9.48
C THR A 100 4.35 -0.45 8.52
N THR A 101 4.64 -0.48 7.21
CA THR A 101 3.70 -0.10 6.15
C THR A 101 2.44 -0.98 6.18
N ALA A 102 2.59 -2.29 6.32
CA ALA A 102 1.46 -3.22 6.41
C ALA A 102 0.51 -2.85 7.56
N ARG A 103 1.06 -2.50 8.74
CA ARG A 103 0.27 -2.07 9.89
C ARG A 103 -0.48 -0.76 9.65
N GLU A 104 0.21 0.24 9.12
CA GLU A 104 -0.39 1.56 8.86
C GLU A 104 -1.55 1.44 7.86
N ILE A 105 -1.37 0.66 6.79
CA ILE A 105 -2.40 0.43 5.78
C ILE A 105 -3.56 -0.38 6.36
N ARG A 106 -3.28 -1.42 7.14
CA ARG A 106 -4.33 -2.23 7.78
C ARG A 106 -5.23 -1.36 8.65
N ASN A 107 -4.63 -0.50 9.48
CA ASN A 107 -5.36 0.42 10.34
C ASN A 107 -6.16 1.44 9.53
N PHE A 108 -5.55 2.01 8.49
CA PHE A 108 -6.20 3.01 7.63
C PHE A 108 -7.43 2.46 6.91
N LEU A 109 -7.31 1.27 6.33
CA LEU A 109 -8.40 0.61 5.61
C LEU A 109 -9.36 -0.15 6.53
N ASN A 110 -9.10 -0.17 7.84
CA ASN A 110 -9.82 -1.01 8.80
C ASN A 110 -9.98 -2.46 8.29
N ALA A 111 -8.89 -3.03 7.79
CA ALA A 111 -8.83 -4.39 7.27
C ALA A 111 -8.36 -5.37 8.35
N ASP A 112 -8.61 -6.67 8.16
CA ASP A 112 -8.18 -7.68 9.12
C ASP A 112 -6.72 -8.10 8.91
N ARG A 113 -6.24 -8.02 7.67
CA ARG A 113 -4.88 -8.40 7.29
C ARG A 113 -4.37 -7.55 6.15
N VAL A 114 -3.10 -7.18 6.24
CA VAL A 114 -2.30 -6.68 5.11
C VAL A 114 -1.02 -7.49 5.05
N ALA A 115 -0.72 -8.05 3.88
CA ALA A 115 0.43 -8.91 3.66
C ALA A 115 1.15 -8.56 2.35
N ILE A 116 2.47 -8.73 2.36
CA ILE A 116 3.31 -8.67 1.16
C ILE A 116 3.90 -10.05 0.95
N PHE A 117 3.54 -10.65 -0.19
CA PHE A 117 4.05 -11.93 -0.64
C PHE A 117 5.12 -11.71 -1.70
N LYS A 118 6.29 -12.34 -1.56
CA LYS A 118 7.38 -12.30 -2.53
C LYS A 118 7.47 -13.65 -3.23
N PHE A 119 7.53 -13.65 -4.57
CA PHE A 119 7.81 -14.86 -5.33
C PHE A 119 9.28 -15.25 -5.22
N ASP A 120 9.53 -16.56 -5.19
CA ASP A 120 10.87 -17.09 -5.40
C ASP A 120 11.30 -16.86 -6.87
N PRO A 121 12.61 -16.89 -7.19
CA PRO A 121 13.10 -16.57 -8.54
C PRO A 121 12.55 -17.44 -9.67
N ASP A 122 12.04 -18.63 -9.35
CA ASP A 122 11.42 -19.52 -10.32
C ASP A 122 9.96 -19.14 -10.65
N GLY A 123 9.38 -18.18 -9.92
CA GLY A 123 8.05 -17.64 -10.10
C GLY A 123 6.92 -18.63 -9.79
N ARG A 124 7.24 -19.77 -9.16
CA ARG A 124 6.25 -20.82 -8.84
C ARG A 124 5.77 -20.74 -7.42
N ASP A 125 6.72 -20.67 -6.50
CA ASP A 125 6.47 -20.56 -5.07
C ASP A 125 6.81 -19.16 -4.56
N GLY A 126 6.57 -18.94 -3.28
CA GLY A 126 7.02 -17.73 -2.62
C GLY A 126 6.78 -17.77 -1.12
N ARG A 127 6.95 -16.61 -0.50
CA ARG A 127 6.76 -16.45 0.95
C ARG A 127 6.24 -15.07 1.29
N THR A 128 5.47 -15.01 2.36
CA THR A 128 5.10 -13.75 3.01
C THR A 128 6.35 -13.12 3.63
N VAL A 129 6.73 -11.93 3.18
CA VAL A 129 7.92 -11.20 3.68
C VAL A 129 7.56 -10.12 4.69
N ALA A 130 6.31 -9.68 4.71
CA ALA A 130 5.76 -8.79 5.72
C ALA A 130 4.25 -9.03 5.88
N GLU A 131 3.77 -8.89 7.11
CA GLU A 131 2.36 -9.02 7.44
C GLU A 131 2.05 -8.21 8.71
N ASP A 132 0.87 -7.59 8.73
CA ASP A 132 0.17 -7.18 9.95
C ASP A 132 -1.23 -7.79 9.89
N VAL A 133 -1.62 -8.49 10.94
CA VAL A 133 -2.86 -9.26 11.02
C VAL A 133 -3.48 -9.10 12.39
N ASN A 134 -4.81 -9.08 12.45
CA ASN A 134 -5.53 -9.17 13.71
C ASN A 134 -5.18 -10.49 14.41
N SER A 135 -4.92 -10.46 15.71
CA SER A 135 -4.52 -11.63 16.51
C SER A 135 -5.58 -12.75 16.54
N ALA A 136 -6.81 -12.46 16.14
CA ALA A 136 -7.87 -13.46 15.96
C ALA A 136 -7.65 -14.41 14.76
N TYR A 137 -6.73 -14.09 13.83
CA TYR A 137 -6.52 -14.86 12.60
C TYR A 137 -5.11 -15.44 12.49
N THR A 138 -5.00 -16.52 11.72
CA THR A 138 -3.76 -17.27 11.51
C THR A 138 -2.76 -16.43 10.71
N ALA A 139 -1.58 -16.15 11.26
CA ALA A 139 -0.53 -15.43 10.56
C ALA A 139 0.02 -16.22 9.35
N ALA A 140 0.16 -15.55 8.20
CA ALA A 140 0.75 -16.14 7.00
C ALA A 140 2.29 -16.13 7.02
N LEU A 141 2.93 -15.28 7.84
CA LEU A 141 4.39 -15.24 7.99
C LEU A 141 5.02 -16.59 8.39
N SER A 142 4.27 -17.44 9.11
CA SER A 142 4.75 -18.72 9.63
C SER A 142 4.53 -19.91 8.70
N VAL A 143 3.92 -19.71 7.53
CA VAL A 143 3.50 -20.79 6.63
C VAL A 143 4.16 -20.61 5.26
N LYS A 144 4.88 -21.65 4.79
CA LYS A 144 5.33 -21.69 3.40
C LYS A 144 4.14 -22.11 2.52
N VAL A 145 3.51 -21.13 1.88
CA VAL A 145 2.42 -21.40 0.95
C VAL A 145 2.99 -21.97 -0.34
N THR A 146 2.64 -23.22 -0.64
CA THR A 146 2.90 -23.82 -1.95
C THR A 146 1.61 -23.64 -2.76
N ASP A 147 1.53 -22.57 -3.55
CA ASP A 147 0.33 -22.27 -4.30
C ASP A 147 0.38 -22.98 -5.66
N HIS A 148 -0.03 -24.25 -5.65
CA HIS A 148 -0.10 -25.09 -6.85
C HIS A 148 -1.12 -24.55 -7.88
N CYS A 149 -1.97 -23.58 -7.51
CA CYS A 149 -3.05 -23.07 -8.34
C CYS A 149 -2.84 -21.63 -8.84
N PHE A 150 -1.80 -20.94 -8.36
CA PHE A 150 -1.47 -19.60 -8.82
C PHE A 150 -0.88 -19.57 -10.25
N THR A 151 -0.17 -20.62 -10.63
CA THR A 151 0.88 -20.56 -11.65
C THR A 151 0.40 -20.61 -13.10
N GLU A 152 -0.76 -21.21 -13.41
CA GLU A 152 -1.13 -21.40 -14.82
C GLU A 152 -1.85 -20.19 -15.46
N ASN A 153 -2.61 -19.38 -14.70
CA ASN A 153 -3.40 -18.28 -15.27
C ASN A 153 -3.26 -16.91 -14.58
N PHE A 154 -2.97 -16.86 -13.28
CA PHE A 154 -2.94 -15.60 -12.54
C PHE A 154 -1.62 -14.85 -12.69
N GLY A 155 -0.48 -15.56 -12.70
CA GLY A 155 0.84 -14.95 -12.84
C GLY A 155 0.96 -14.02 -14.07
N ARG A 156 0.42 -14.43 -15.24
CA ARG A 156 0.41 -13.59 -16.44
C ARG A 156 -0.45 -12.34 -16.28
N LYS A 157 -1.65 -12.47 -15.71
CA LYS A 157 -2.56 -11.33 -15.47
C LYS A 157 -1.92 -10.32 -14.52
N TYR A 158 -1.33 -10.78 -13.42
CA TYR A 158 -0.64 -9.91 -12.46
C TYR A 158 0.58 -9.22 -13.07
N LYS A 159 1.36 -9.90 -13.93
CA LYS A 159 2.43 -9.27 -14.71
C LYS A 159 1.92 -8.11 -15.59
N GLN A 160 0.68 -8.19 -16.07
CA GLN A 160 0.04 -7.14 -16.86
C GLN A 160 -0.63 -6.04 -15.99
N GLY A 161 -0.43 -6.05 -14.67
CA GLY A 161 -1.00 -5.06 -13.76
C GLY A 161 -2.46 -5.33 -13.34
N TRP A 162 -2.97 -6.55 -13.57
CA TRP A 162 -4.32 -6.92 -13.12
C TRP A 162 -4.44 -6.83 -11.60
N VAL A 163 -5.52 -6.23 -11.12
CA VAL A 163 -5.87 -6.16 -9.70
C VAL A 163 -7.04 -7.10 -9.45
N SER A 164 -6.88 -8.01 -8.49
CA SER A 164 -7.94 -8.92 -8.08
C SER A 164 -8.78 -8.29 -6.97
N VAL A 165 -10.08 -8.23 -7.17
CA VAL A 165 -11.04 -7.66 -6.22
C VAL A 165 -12.15 -8.69 -6.01
N ILE A 166 -12.19 -9.30 -4.84
CA ILE A 166 -13.08 -10.42 -4.52
C ILE A 166 -13.83 -10.09 -3.22
N PRO A 167 -15.15 -9.86 -3.27
CA PRO A 167 -15.93 -9.56 -2.08
C PRO A 167 -16.17 -10.76 -1.16
N ASP A 168 -16.34 -11.96 -1.72
CA ASP A 168 -16.39 -13.23 -0.98
C ASP A 168 -15.76 -14.37 -1.80
N ILE A 169 -14.73 -15.02 -1.26
CA ILE A 169 -14.01 -16.11 -1.93
C ILE A 169 -14.91 -17.32 -2.20
N TYR A 170 -15.95 -17.53 -1.38
CA TYR A 170 -16.88 -18.65 -1.53
C TYR A 170 -17.96 -18.40 -2.57
N GLN A 171 -18.12 -17.15 -3.05
CA GLN A 171 -19.14 -16.78 -4.04
C GLN A 171 -18.53 -16.35 -5.39
N ALA A 172 -17.21 -16.16 -5.45
CA ALA A 172 -16.54 -15.63 -6.63
C ALA A 172 -16.23 -16.65 -7.75
N GLY A 173 -16.68 -17.90 -7.60
CA GLY A 173 -16.45 -18.96 -8.60
C GLY A 173 -14.96 -19.29 -8.79
N LEU A 174 -14.17 -19.21 -7.72
CA LEU A 174 -12.74 -19.51 -7.73
C LEU A 174 -12.50 -21.02 -7.78
N ALA A 175 -11.32 -21.42 -8.26
CA ALA A 175 -10.88 -22.81 -8.18
C ALA A 175 -10.78 -23.26 -6.71
N GLU A 176 -11.18 -24.50 -6.42
CA GLU A 176 -11.27 -25.04 -5.06
C GLU A 176 -9.93 -24.97 -4.31
N CYS A 177 -8.84 -25.36 -4.95
CA CYS A 177 -7.49 -25.25 -4.38
C CYS A 177 -7.09 -23.81 -4.00
N TYR A 178 -7.60 -22.78 -4.69
CA TYR A 178 -7.31 -21.39 -4.33
C TYR A 178 -8.14 -20.96 -3.10
N ILE A 179 -9.38 -21.44 -3.00
CA ILE A 179 -10.21 -21.26 -1.81
C ILE A 179 -9.56 -21.96 -0.60
N GLU A 180 -9.01 -23.17 -0.78
CA GLU A 180 -8.29 -23.90 0.27
C GLU A 180 -7.11 -23.09 0.82
N VAL A 181 -6.26 -22.53 -0.04
CA VAL A 181 -5.14 -21.68 0.39
C VAL A 181 -5.62 -20.45 1.17
N LEU A 182 -6.63 -19.73 0.66
CA LEU A 182 -7.15 -18.52 1.32
C LEU A 182 -7.88 -18.82 2.64
N SER A 183 -8.59 -19.95 2.72
CA SER A 183 -9.34 -20.38 3.91
C SER A 183 -8.44 -20.83 5.06
N GLN A 184 -7.22 -21.33 4.80
CA GLN A 184 -6.19 -21.58 5.84
C GLN A 184 -5.84 -20.33 6.66
N PHE A 185 -6.12 -19.15 6.09
CA PHE A 185 -5.88 -17.84 6.68
C PHE A 185 -7.19 -17.13 7.04
N GLN A 186 -8.31 -17.86 7.02
CA GLN A 186 -9.66 -17.39 7.27
C GLN A 186 -10.06 -16.19 6.39
N VAL A 187 -9.51 -16.06 5.18
CA VAL A 187 -9.86 -14.98 4.26
C VAL A 187 -11.30 -15.14 3.79
N ARG A 188 -12.04 -14.03 3.77
CA ARG A 188 -13.40 -13.93 3.23
C ARG A 188 -13.44 -13.02 2.02
N ALA A 189 -12.95 -11.79 2.15
CA ALA A 189 -12.78 -10.87 1.03
C ALA A 189 -11.29 -10.65 0.75
N ASN A 190 -10.94 -10.50 -0.53
CA ASN A 190 -9.56 -10.47 -0.99
C ASN A 190 -9.34 -9.35 -2.03
N LEU A 191 -8.47 -8.39 -1.72
CA LEU A 191 -7.99 -7.35 -2.63
C LEU A 191 -6.49 -7.55 -2.83
N VAL A 192 -6.06 -7.83 -4.07
CA VAL A 192 -4.66 -8.13 -4.39
C VAL A 192 -4.18 -7.26 -5.54
N VAL A 193 -3.06 -6.57 -5.31
CA VAL A 193 -2.40 -5.71 -6.28
C VAL A 193 -1.00 -6.27 -6.58
N PRO A 194 -0.57 -6.33 -7.84
CA PRO A 194 0.75 -6.83 -8.19
C PRO A 194 1.85 -5.85 -7.79
N LEU A 195 2.95 -6.39 -7.29
CA LEU A 195 4.20 -5.66 -7.07
C LEU A 195 5.17 -6.03 -8.19
N LEU A 196 5.56 -5.02 -8.97
CA LEU A 196 6.36 -5.17 -10.17
C LEU A 196 7.75 -4.56 -10.00
N LYS A 197 8.76 -5.28 -10.50
CA LYS A 197 10.13 -4.82 -10.66
C LYS A 197 10.42 -4.69 -12.15
N GLY A 198 10.31 -3.49 -12.69
CA GLY A 198 10.26 -3.29 -14.14
C GLY A 198 9.04 -4.05 -14.70
N GLU A 199 9.29 -5.02 -15.59
CA GLU A 199 8.26 -5.87 -16.19
C GLU A 199 8.07 -7.22 -15.46
N GLU A 200 8.89 -7.49 -14.43
CA GLU A 200 8.83 -8.74 -13.68
C GLU A 200 7.86 -8.64 -12.49
N LEU A 201 7.01 -9.66 -12.32
CA LEU A 201 6.20 -9.80 -11.12
C LEU A 201 7.09 -10.23 -9.96
N TRP A 202 7.37 -9.29 -9.06
CA TRP A 202 8.18 -9.52 -7.88
C TRP A 202 7.38 -10.15 -6.75
N GLY A 203 6.11 -9.76 -6.62
CA GLY A 203 5.27 -10.18 -5.51
C GLY A 203 3.83 -9.69 -5.60
N LEU A 204 3.09 -9.89 -4.52
CA LEU A 204 1.72 -9.45 -4.36
C LEU A 204 1.58 -8.63 -3.09
N PHE A 205 0.81 -7.55 -3.19
CA PHE A 205 0.34 -6.76 -2.07
C PHE A 205 -1.13 -7.10 -1.84
N SER A 206 -1.40 -7.78 -0.71
CA SER A 206 -2.71 -8.36 -0.43
C SER A 206 -3.33 -7.73 0.81
N ILE A 207 -4.59 -7.35 0.69
CA ILE A 207 -5.42 -6.78 1.76
C ILE A 207 -6.64 -7.70 1.90
N HIS A 208 -6.83 -8.27 3.09
CA HIS A 208 -7.90 -9.23 3.32
C HIS A 208 -8.88 -8.75 4.40
N GLN A 209 -10.15 -9.07 4.19
CA GLN A 209 -11.14 -9.15 5.26
C GLN A 209 -11.31 -10.61 5.63
N CYS A 210 -11.17 -10.95 6.91
CA CYS A 210 -11.32 -12.31 7.43
C CYS A 210 -12.63 -12.46 8.22
N SER A 211 -13.14 -11.38 8.82
CA SER A 211 -14.36 -11.37 9.63
C SER A 211 -15.64 -11.63 8.84
N GLY A 212 -15.65 -11.34 7.54
CA GLY A 212 -16.80 -11.52 6.66
C GLY A 212 -16.57 -11.01 5.24
N PRO A 213 -17.56 -11.15 4.35
CA PRO A 213 -17.54 -10.53 3.03
C PRO A 213 -17.36 -9.02 3.11
N ARG A 214 -16.76 -8.43 2.07
CA ARG A 214 -16.55 -6.98 2.00
C ARG A 214 -16.63 -6.50 0.56
N GLU A 215 -17.51 -5.54 0.31
CA GLU A 215 -17.52 -4.78 -0.93
C GLU A 215 -16.40 -3.72 -0.89
N TRP A 216 -15.34 -3.97 -1.65
CA TRP A 216 -14.20 -3.06 -1.77
C TRP A 216 -14.61 -1.81 -2.54
N GLN A 217 -14.43 -0.64 -1.93
CA GLN A 217 -14.78 0.63 -2.56
C GLN A 217 -13.70 1.05 -3.58
N ASP A 218 -14.09 1.78 -4.62
CA ASP A 218 -13.16 2.28 -5.64
C ASP A 218 -12.00 3.09 -5.03
N SER A 219 -12.28 3.86 -3.98
CA SER A 219 -11.26 4.61 -3.24
C SER A 219 -10.23 3.71 -2.55
N GLU A 220 -10.63 2.53 -2.07
CA GLU A 220 -9.73 1.57 -1.42
C GLU A 220 -8.87 0.86 -2.45
N ILE A 221 -9.45 0.54 -3.62
CA ILE A 221 -8.74 -0.05 -4.75
C ILE A 221 -7.71 0.94 -5.30
N ASP A 222 -8.07 2.22 -5.48
CA ASP A 222 -7.15 3.26 -5.94
C ASP A 222 -6.03 3.51 -4.93
N PHE A 223 -6.36 3.59 -3.65
CA PHE A 223 -5.38 3.69 -2.58
C PHE A 223 -4.37 2.53 -2.62
N ALA A 224 -4.84 1.29 -2.71
CA ALA A 224 -3.97 0.11 -2.78
C ALA A 224 -3.05 0.13 -4.00
N LYS A 225 -3.56 0.55 -5.17
CA LYS A 225 -2.76 0.73 -6.40
C LYS A 225 -1.66 1.77 -6.23
N ARG A 226 -1.97 2.92 -5.63
CA ARG A 226 -0.99 3.99 -5.39
C ARG A 226 0.11 3.56 -4.43
N ILE A 227 -0.25 2.85 -3.37
CA ILE A 227 0.73 2.28 -2.44
C ILE A 227 1.61 1.25 -3.16
N ALA A 228 1.03 0.33 -3.93
CA ALA A 228 1.78 -0.66 -4.71
C ALA A 228 2.79 -0.01 -5.66
N ALA A 229 2.41 1.07 -6.34
CA ALA A 229 3.33 1.82 -7.21
C ALA A 229 4.56 2.34 -6.46
N GLN A 230 4.40 2.74 -5.20
CA GLN A 230 5.49 3.26 -4.38
C GLN A 230 6.34 2.14 -3.77
N LEU A 231 5.70 1.02 -3.40
CA LEU A 231 6.39 -0.21 -3.01
C LEU A 231 7.28 -0.71 -4.16
N ASN A 232 6.81 -0.66 -5.42
CA ASN A 232 7.61 -1.03 -6.59
C ASN A 232 8.90 -0.22 -6.71
N VAL A 233 8.83 1.09 -6.48
CA VAL A 233 10.02 1.97 -6.46
C VAL A 233 10.98 1.56 -5.34
N ALA A 234 10.44 1.28 -4.16
CA ALA A 234 11.25 0.89 -3.00
C ALA A 234 11.92 -0.48 -3.17
N ILE A 235 11.23 -1.45 -3.75
CA ILE A 235 11.76 -2.78 -4.08
C ILE A 235 12.97 -2.63 -5.01
N GLN A 236 12.84 -1.81 -6.06
CA GLN A 236 13.94 -1.56 -7.00
C GLN A 236 15.14 -0.89 -6.31
N GLN A 237 14.89 0.08 -5.44
CA GLN A 237 15.94 0.77 -4.69
C GLN A 237 16.66 -0.15 -3.70
N GLY A 238 15.92 -0.97 -2.95
CA GLY A 238 16.47 -1.90 -1.97
C GLY A 238 17.40 -2.92 -2.62
N GLU A 239 16.99 -3.53 -3.72
CA GLU A 239 17.83 -4.49 -4.44
C GLU A 239 19.04 -3.82 -5.11
N TYR A 240 18.91 -2.60 -5.61
CA TYR A 240 20.05 -1.85 -6.14
C TYR A 240 21.08 -1.55 -5.05
N LEU A 241 20.64 -1.12 -3.86
CA LEU A 241 21.52 -0.90 -2.71
C LEU A 241 22.22 -2.19 -2.28
N GLU A 242 21.50 -3.30 -2.23
CA GLU A 242 22.06 -4.61 -1.90
C GLU A 242 23.14 -5.04 -2.91
N GLN A 243 22.90 -4.85 -4.22
CA GLN A 243 23.88 -5.14 -5.26
C GLN A 243 25.14 -4.27 -5.15
N VAL A 244 24.97 -2.97 -4.89
CA VAL A 244 26.09 -2.04 -4.69
C VAL A 244 26.92 -2.46 -3.47
N GLN A 245 26.26 -2.83 -2.36
CA GLN A 245 26.92 -3.29 -1.15
C GLN A 245 27.72 -4.58 -1.40
N GLN A 246 27.09 -5.59 -2.02
CA GLN A 246 27.76 -6.85 -2.37
C GLN A 246 28.97 -6.62 -3.28
N LYS A 247 28.83 -5.75 -4.29
CA LYS A 247 29.93 -5.41 -5.20
C LYS A 247 31.05 -4.65 -4.50
N SER A 248 30.73 -3.74 -3.59
CA SER A 248 31.69 -3.02 -2.75
C SER A 248 32.49 -3.98 -1.87
N GLU A 249 31.82 -4.92 -1.20
CA GLU A 249 32.47 -5.96 -0.38
C GLU A 249 33.37 -6.86 -1.21
N GLN A 250 32.93 -7.24 -2.41
CA GLN A 250 33.75 -8.03 -3.33
C GLN A 250 34.99 -7.25 -3.79
N LEU A 251 34.85 -5.97 -4.17
CA LEU A 251 35.98 -5.13 -4.56
C LEU A 251 36.95 -4.91 -3.39
N ALA A 252 36.46 -4.73 -2.18
CA ALA A 252 37.28 -4.62 -0.98
C ALA A 252 38.11 -5.90 -0.75
N LYS A 253 37.50 -7.08 -0.92
CA LYS A 253 38.22 -8.37 -0.84
C LYS A 253 39.31 -8.49 -1.91
N VAL A 254 39.03 -8.09 -3.15
CA VAL A 254 40.01 -8.12 -4.24
C VAL A 254 41.17 -7.16 -3.98
N ALA A 255 40.87 -5.93 -3.55
CA ALA A 255 41.90 -4.93 -3.23
C ALA A 255 42.81 -5.38 -2.06
N GLU A 256 42.24 -6.04 -1.05
CA GLU A 256 43.00 -6.61 0.06
C GLU A 256 43.96 -7.72 -0.42
N GLN A 257 43.48 -8.59 -1.32
CA GLN A 257 44.31 -9.63 -1.95
C GLN A 257 45.46 -9.02 -2.76
N GLU A 258 45.20 -8.00 -3.59
CA GLU A 258 46.24 -7.33 -4.38
C GLU A 258 47.29 -6.63 -3.50
N ARG A 259 46.84 -5.97 -2.42
CA ARG A 259 47.74 -5.36 -1.43
C ARG A 259 48.68 -6.37 -0.80
N LEU A 260 48.15 -7.54 -0.44
CA LEU A 260 48.95 -8.62 0.12
C LEU A 260 49.96 -9.16 -0.90
N ILE A 261 49.51 -9.44 -2.12
CA ILE A 261 50.40 -9.91 -3.20
C ILE A 261 51.55 -8.92 -3.41
N THR A 262 51.24 -7.62 -3.50
CA THR A 262 52.24 -6.56 -3.65
C THR A 262 53.24 -6.57 -2.48
N LYS A 263 52.75 -6.70 -1.25
CA LYS A 263 53.60 -6.77 -0.04
C LYS A 263 54.51 -8.00 -0.03
N ILE A 264 53.99 -9.16 -0.45
CA ILE A 264 54.77 -10.41 -0.59
C ILE A 264 55.85 -10.22 -1.66
N VAL A 265 55.50 -9.68 -2.83
CA VAL A 265 56.44 -9.43 -3.94
C VAL A 265 57.54 -8.46 -3.52
N ASP A 266 57.22 -7.36 -2.84
CA ASP A 266 58.20 -6.39 -2.35
C ASP A 266 59.17 -7.01 -1.32
N ARG A 267 58.68 -7.88 -0.43
CA ARG A 267 59.52 -8.61 0.53
C ARG A 267 60.42 -9.62 -0.14
N ILE A 268 59.93 -10.34 -1.15
CA ILE A 268 60.75 -11.25 -1.96
C ILE A 268 61.87 -10.46 -2.65
N ARG A 269 61.55 -9.32 -3.30
CA ARG A 269 62.53 -8.48 -4.00
C ARG A 269 63.62 -7.90 -3.09
N ARG A 270 63.28 -7.57 -1.84
CA ARG A 270 64.25 -7.03 -0.85
C ARG A 270 65.09 -8.11 -0.17
N SER A 271 64.72 -9.38 -0.30
CA SER A 271 65.46 -10.46 0.32
C SER A 271 66.64 -10.84 -0.55
N LEU A 272 67.84 -10.82 0.03
CA LEU A 272 69.07 -11.30 -0.61
C LEU A 272 69.29 -12.81 -0.39
N ASP A 273 68.37 -13.49 0.31
CA ASP A 273 68.43 -14.90 0.66
C ASP A 273 67.10 -15.60 0.31
N THR A 274 67.17 -16.51 -0.64
CA THR A 274 66.04 -17.35 -1.07
C THR A 274 65.34 -18.09 0.07
N GLN A 275 66.06 -18.63 1.06
CA GLN A 275 65.43 -19.33 2.18
C GLN A 275 64.61 -18.38 3.06
N GLN A 276 65.13 -17.19 3.32
CA GLN A 276 64.44 -16.17 4.11
C GLN A 276 63.23 -15.60 3.36
N ALA A 277 63.31 -15.44 2.04
CA ALA A 277 62.20 -15.04 1.19
C ALA A 277 61.04 -16.06 1.25
N PHE A 278 61.33 -17.35 1.11
CA PHE A 278 60.33 -18.41 1.17
C PHE A 278 59.68 -18.53 2.54
N LYS A 279 60.48 -18.49 3.63
CA LYS A 279 59.96 -18.57 5.00
C LYS A 279 59.04 -17.39 5.33
N THR A 280 59.36 -16.21 4.83
CA THR A 280 58.53 -15.00 5.03
C THR A 280 57.24 -15.09 4.23
N THR A 281 57.32 -15.50 2.96
CA THR A 281 56.16 -15.69 2.07
C THR A 281 55.17 -16.72 2.64
N ALA A 282 55.64 -17.89 3.05
CA ALA A 282 54.80 -18.95 3.61
C ALA A 282 54.08 -18.48 4.90
N ARG A 283 54.75 -17.68 5.75
CA ARG A 283 54.15 -17.14 6.98
C ARG A 283 53.03 -16.15 6.71
N GLU A 284 53.22 -15.25 5.74
CA GLU A 284 52.21 -14.25 5.39
C GLU A 284 50.98 -14.88 4.73
N ILE A 285 51.18 -15.80 3.79
CA ILE A 285 50.08 -16.54 3.16
C ILE A 285 49.31 -17.35 4.20
N ARG A 286 50.01 -18.03 5.13
CA ARG A 286 49.36 -18.79 6.20
C ARG A 286 48.47 -17.90 7.07
N SER A 287 48.99 -16.74 7.49
CA SER A 287 48.26 -15.79 8.32
C SER A 287 47.04 -15.22 7.60
N PHE A 288 47.15 -14.94 6.31
CA PHE A 288 46.07 -14.33 5.54
C PHE A 288 44.94 -15.30 5.21
N LEU A 289 45.29 -16.50 4.74
CA LEU A 289 44.30 -17.52 4.40
C LEU A 289 43.67 -18.19 5.63
N ASN A 290 44.11 -17.82 6.84
CA ASN A 290 43.77 -18.49 8.08
C ASN A 290 43.94 -20.02 7.97
N ALA A 291 45.02 -20.44 7.30
CA ALA A 291 45.32 -21.84 7.07
C ALA A 291 46.22 -22.39 8.17
N ASP A 292 46.06 -23.66 8.53
CA ASP A 292 46.93 -24.29 9.53
C ASP A 292 48.38 -24.41 9.05
N ARG A 293 48.59 -24.61 7.74
CA ARG A 293 49.89 -24.81 7.14
C ARG A 293 49.96 -24.29 5.69
N VAL A 294 51.12 -23.73 5.35
CA VAL A 294 51.52 -23.40 3.98
C VAL A 294 52.91 -23.98 3.75
N ALA A 295 53.11 -24.69 2.64
CA ALA A 295 54.37 -25.30 2.27
C ALA A 295 54.80 -24.82 0.88
N ILE A 296 56.11 -24.64 0.67
CA ILE A 296 56.72 -24.33 -0.62
C ILE A 296 57.60 -25.52 -0.98
N PHE A 297 57.33 -26.16 -2.12
CA PHE A 297 58.10 -27.30 -2.60
C PHE A 297 59.06 -26.86 -3.70
N LYS A 298 60.28 -27.41 -3.67
CA LYS A 298 61.26 -27.30 -4.76
C LYS A 298 61.45 -28.71 -5.31
N PHE A 299 61.24 -28.89 -6.61
CA PHE A 299 61.53 -30.13 -7.29
C PHE A 299 63.03 -30.22 -7.58
N ASP A 300 63.59 -31.43 -7.46
CA ASP A 300 64.97 -31.67 -7.84
C ASP A 300 65.11 -31.66 -9.38
N PRO A 301 66.24 -31.19 -9.95
CA PRO A 301 66.41 -31.07 -11.40
C PRO A 301 66.24 -32.40 -12.17
N ASN A 302 66.31 -33.53 -11.47
CA ASN A 302 66.24 -34.87 -12.04
C ASN A 302 64.82 -35.50 -12.00
N GLY A 303 63.80 -34.77 -11.53
CA GLY A 303 62.40 -35.16 -11.72
C GLY A 303 61.91 -36.42 -10.98
N GLN A 304 62.52 -36.77 -9.83
CA GLN A 304 61.91 -37.70 -8.86
C GLN A 304 61.15 -36.95 -7.77
#